data_AF-A0A1X0RN51-F1
#
_entry.id   AF-A0A1X0RN51-F1
#
_cell.length_a   1.000
_cell.length_b   1.000
_cell.length_c   1.000
_cell.angle_alpha   90.00
_cell.angle_beta   90.00
_cell.angle_gamma   90.00
#
_symmetry.space_group_name_H-M   'P 1'
#
loop_
_entity.id
_entity.type
_entity.pdbx_description
1 polymer ?
#
loop_
_entity_poly.entity_id
_entity_poly.type
_entity_poly.pdbx_seq_one_letter_code
_entity_poly.pdbx_strand_id
1 'polypeptide(L)'
;MSAKDEQVRQDSYKAFESYDFDNDEQFQLGIASLLASNQDNKDQLILKAKLFYYSKFFTPIQYDEYMKWKDENKKGLNLNTENTDKPIRFTFQEIVDMIEKGIEIPGIKQIPNTLNDGTPSQPQMKARPKPWEINKEK
;
A
#
# COMPACT_ATOMS: atom_id res chain seq x y z
N MET A 1 -12.39 -24.84 17.74
CA MET A 1 -11.06 -24.24 17.95
C MET A 1 -11.29 -22.82 18.43
N SER A 2 -10.68 -22.43 19.55
CA SER A 2 -11.16 -21.36 20.44
C SER A 2 -10.78 -19.98 19.89
N ALA A 3 -11.70 -19.01 19.95
CA ALA A 3 -11.44 -17.62 19.50
C ALA A 3 -10.23 -16.95 20.19
N LYS A 4 -9.81 -17.48 21.36
CA LYS A 4 -8.59 -17.06 22.05
C LYS A 4 -7.31 -17.47 21.32
N ASP A 5 -7.30 -18.62 20.67
CA ASP A 5 -6.13 -19.13 19.94
C ASP A 5 -5.87 -18.30 18.67
N GLU A 6 -6.95 -17.82 18.02
CA GLU A 6 -6.85 -16.94 16.86
C GLU A 6 -6.28 -15.56 17.22
N GLN A 7 -6.72 -14.98 18.35
CA GLN A 7 -6.24 -13.68 18.80
C GLN A 7 -4.73 -13.69 19.11
N VAL A 8 -4.26 -14.73 19.80
CA VAL A 8 -2.83 -14.90 20.10
C VAL A 8 -2.00 -15.04 18.82
N ARG A 9 -2.52 -15.73 17.79
CA ARG A 9 -1.87 -15.81 16.47
C ARG A 9 -1.79 -14.44 15.79
N GLN A 10 -2.87 -13.67 15.80
CA GLN A 10 -2.87 -12.31 15.23
C GLN A 10 -1.90 -11.37 15.95
N ASP A 11 -1.84 -11.43 17.27
CA ASP A 11 -0.90 -10.63 18.05
C ASP A 11 0.56 -11.03 17.76
N SER A 12 0.81 -12.32 17.53
CA SER A 12 2.11 -12.82 17.08
C SER A 12 2.50 -12.29 15.70
N TYR A 13 1.54 -12.16 14.76
CA TYR A 13 1.80 -11.57 13.44
C TYR A 13 2.13 -10.07 13.52
N LYS A 14 1.43 -9.32 14.37
CA LYS A 14 1.76 -7.91 14.61
C LYS A 14 3.14 -7.74 15.23
N ALA A 15 3.48 -8.58 16.20
CA ALA A 15 4.79 -8.58 16.83
C ALA A 15 5.90 -8.92 15.81
N PHE A 16 5.67 -9.89 14.93
CA PHE A 16 6.56 -10.21 13.81
C PHE A 16 6.77 -9.00 12.88
N GLU A 17 5.72 -8.28 12.50
CA GLU A 17 5.86 -7.09 11.64
C GLU A 17 6.60 -5.94 12.33
N SER A 18 6.54 -5.85 13.66
CA SER A 18 7.27 -4.85 14.43
C SER A 18 8.73 -5.20 14.71
N TYR A 19 9.15 -6.43 14.41
CA TYR A 19 10.51 -6.89 14.68
C TYR A 19 11.51 -6.29 13.71
N ASP A 20 12.61 -5.76 14.25
CA ASP A 20 13.68 -5.16 13.47
C ASP A 20 14.70 -6.21 13.02
N PHE A 21 14.43 -6.80 11.85
CA PHE A 21 15.33 -7.76 11.21
C PHE A 21 16.59 -7.12 10.63
N ASP A 22 16.63 -5.79 10.44
CA ASP A 22 17.76 -5.12 9.79
C ASP A 22 18.92 -4.90 10.76
N ASN A 23 18.62 -4.70 12.04
CA ASN A 23 19.63 -4.58 13.10
C ASN A 23 20.04 -5.92 13.76
N ASP A 24 19.43 -7.04 13.37
CA ASP A 24 19.77 -8.37 13.91
C ASP A 24 20.94 -9.02 13.14
N GLU A 25 22.14 -8.97 13.71
CA GLU A 25 23.35 -9.54 13.10
C GLU A 25 23.26 -11.04 12.83
N GLN A 26 22.61 -11.83 13.70
CA GLN A 26 22.51 -13.27 13.53
C GLN A 26 21.62 -13.61 12.33
N PHE A 27 20.53 -12.87 12.18
CA PHE A 27 19.64 -13.00 11.04
C PHE A 27 20.34 -12.58 9.74
N GLN A 28 21.01 -11.41 9.73
CA GLN A 28 21.70 -10.88 8.55
C GLN A 28 22.78 -11.82 8.03
N LEU A 29 23.60 -12.38 8.93
CA LEU A 29 24.60 -13.40 8.56
C LEU A 29 23.94 -14.64 7.94
N GLY A 30 22.77 -15.04 8.45
CA GLY A 30 22.01 -16.17 7.92
C GLY A 30 21.43 -15.93 6.52
N ILE A 31 20.97 -14.71 6.22
CA ILE A 31 20.35 -14.38 4.92
C ILE A 31 21.35 -13.88 3.87
N ALA A 32 22.59 -13.57 4.24
CA ALA A 32 23.60 -13.06 3.30
C ALA A 32 23.81 -13.97 2.08
N SER A 33 23.82 -15.30 2.29
CA SER A 33 23.92 -16.29 1.21
C SER A 33 22.71 -16.27 0.28
N LEU A 34 21.51 -16.04 0.84
CA LEU A 34 20.26 -15.97 0.10
C LEU A 34 20.17 -14.69 -0.75
N LEU A 35 20.67 -13.57 -0.22
CA LEU A 35 20.74 -12.29 -0.92
C LEU A 35 21.72 -12.32 -2.10
N ALA A 36 22.84 -13.05 -1.95
CA ALA A 36 23.86 -13.22 -2.99
C ALA A 36 23.39 -14.10 -4.17
N SER A 37 22.35 -14.91 -3.99
CA SER A 37 21.78 -15.74 -5.05
C SER A 37 20.97 -14.90 -6.05
N ASN A 38 21.01 -15.22 -7.35
CA ASN A 38 20.27 -14.51 -8.41
C ASN A 38 18.93 -15.17 -8.75
N GLN A 39 18.15 -15.55 -7.74
CA GLN A 39 16.80 -16.07 -7.95
C GLN A 39 15.79 -14.92 -8.14
N ASP A 40 14.72 -15.15 -8.91
CA ASP A 40 13.64 -14.17 -9.07
C ASP A 40 12.72 -14.10 -7.82
N ASN A 41 12.75 -15.14 -6.98
CA ASN A 41 11.90 -15.27 -5.79
C ASN A 41 12.59 -14.80 -4.48
N LYS A 42 13.57 -13.88 -4.56
CA LYS A 42 14.33 -13.42 -3.37
C LYS A 42 13.41 -12.94 -2.26
N ASP A 43 12.42 -12.13 -2.57
CA ASP A 43 11.51 -11.56 -1.57
C ASP A 43 10.72 -12.63 -0.82
N GLN A 44 10.26 -13.67 -1.53
CA GLN A 44 9.55 -14.80 -0.91
C GLN A 44 10.47 -15.61 -0.01
N LEU A 45 11.71 -15.82 -0.43
CA LEU A 45 12.71 -16.56 0.35
C LEU A 45 13.14 -15.78 1.59
N ILE A 46 13.34 -14.46 1.45
CA ILE A 46 13.63 -13.56 2.58
C ILE A 46 12.47 -13.60 3.58
N LEU A 47 11.22 -13.50 3.11
CA LEU A 47 10.06 -13.59 3.98
C LEU A 47 9.97 -14.93 4.69
N LYS A 48 10.18 -16.05 3.98
CA LYS A 48 10.24 -17.39 4.58
C LYS A 48 11.36 -17.50 5.62
N ALA A 49 12.54 -16.93 5.35
CA ALA A 49 13.64 -16.91 6.30
C ALA A 49 13.32 -16.07 7.55
N LYS A 50 12.71 -14.88 7.38
CA LYS A 50 12.25 -14.03 8.50
C LYS A 50 11.26 -14.79 9.38
N LEU A 51 10.25 -15.41 8.78
CA LEU A 51 9.24 -16.20 9.50
C LEU A 51 9.86 -17.41 10.19
N PHE A 52 10.76 -18.14 9.52
CA PHE A 52 11.47 -19.27 10.11
C PHE A 52 12.30 -18.85 11.32
N TYR A 53 13.11 -17.78 11.17
CA TYR A 53 13.91 -17.23 12.25
C TYR A 53 13.03 -16.81 13.44
N TYR A 54 11.99 -16.02 13.20
CA TYR A 54 11.08 -15.59 14.26
C TYR A 54 10.36 -16.78 14.93
N SER A 55 9.96 -17.78 14.14
CA SER A 55 9.31 -18.99 14.65
C SER A 55 10.21 -19.83 15.55
N LYS A 56 11.53 -19.77 15.34
CA LYS A 56 12.52 -20.50 16.12
C LYS A 56 12.73 -19.91 17.51
N PHE A 57 12.58 -18.59 17.69
CA PHE A 57 12.92 -17.89 18.94
C PHE A 57 11.71 -17.40 19.74
N PHE A 58 10.58 -17.12 19.09
CA PHE A 58 9.45 -16.46 19.73
C PHE A 58 8.20 -17.34 19.72
N THR A 59 7.52 -17.40 18.58
CA THR A 59 6.20 -18.06 18.45
C THR A 59 6.13 -18.83 17.15
N PRO A 60 5.65 -20.08 17.15
CA PRO A 60 5.55 -20.88 15.94
C PRO A 60 4.56 -20.22 14.98
N ILE A 61 5.09 -19.65 13.90
CA ILE A 61 4.33 -19.03 12.82
C ILE A 61 4.60 -19.81 11.54
N GLN A 62 3.53 -20.28 10.89
CA GLN A 62 3.61 -20.93 9.60
C GLN A 62 3.46 -19.91 8.46
N TYR A 63 4.21 -20.11 7.38
CA TYR A 63 4.17 -19.24 6.20
C TYR A 63 2.77 -19.16 5.57
N ASP A 64 2.10 -20.30 5.42
CA ASP A 64 0.79 -20.37 4.77
C ASP A 64 -0.29 -19.64 5.57
N GLU A 65 -0.19 -19.66 6.90
CA GLU A 65 -1.13 -18.95 7.78
C GLU A 65 -0.92 -17.45 7.74
N TYR A 66 0.34 -17.00 7.79
CA TYR A 66 0.69 -15.59 7.71
C TYR A 66 0.24 -14.98 6.38
N MET A 67 0.41 -15.71 5.27
CA MET A 67 -0.03 -15.24 3.95
C MET A 67 -1.55 -15.09 3.87
N LYS A 68 -2.32 -16.03 4.43
CA LYS A 68 -3.79 -15.91 4.51
C LYS A 68 -4.20 -14.67 5.30
N TRP A 69 -3.61 -14.45 6.48
CA TRP A 69 -3.88 -13.27 7.30
C TRP A 69 -3.52 -11.98 6.56
N LYS A 70 -2.41 -11.97 5.82
CA LYS A 70 -2.00 -10.81 5.01
C LYS A 70 -2.97 -10.52 3.87
N ASP A 71 -3.48 -11.56 3.20
CA ASP A 71 -4.50 -11.43 2.16
C ASP A 71 -5.85 -10.96 2.73
N GLU A 72 -6.23 -11.44 3.92
CA GLU A 72 -7.42 -10.99 4.64
C GLU A 72 -7.31 -9.51 5.06
N ASN A 73 -6.15 -9.08 5.55
CA ASN A 73 -5.89 -7.66 5.83
C ASN A 73 -5.89 -6.81 4.55
N LYS A 74 -5.40 -7.33 3.42
CA LYS A 74 -5.49 -6.64 2.13
C LYS A 74 -6.94 -6.48 1.67
N LYS A 75 -7.80 -7.48 1.92
CA LYS A 75 -9.25 -7.40 1.67
C LYS A 75 -9.94 -6.32 2.52
N GLY A 76 -9.42 -6.02 3.71
CA GLY A 76 -9.94 -4.96 4.60
C GLY A 76 -9.81 -3.52 4.08
N LEU A 77 -9.07 -3.30 2.99
CA LEU A 77 -9.03 -2.02 2.26
C LEU A 77 -9.93 -2.03 1.01
N ASN A 78 -10.91 -2.92 0.95
CA ASN A 78 -11.95 -2.95 -0.06
C ASN A 78 -13.32 -2.96 0.62
N LEU A 79 -13.90 -1.76 0.77
CA LEU A 79 -15.31 -1.40 0.55
C LEU A 79 -15.72 -0.20 1.43
N ASN A 80 -16.29 0.79 0.74
CA ASN A 80 -17.03 1.97 1.23
C ASN A 80 -16.20 3.13 1.80
N THR A 81 -16.19 4.27 1.11
CA THR A 81 -16.44 5.61 1.69
C THR A 81 -16.52 6.64 0.56
N GLU A 82 -17.74 7.14 0.31
CA GLU A 82 -17.97 8.43 -0.34
C GLU A 82 -17.27 9.53 0.49
N ASN A 83 -16.47 10.40 -0.14
CA ASN A 83 -15.73 11.53 0.46
C ASN A 83 -14.39 11.26 1.14
N THR A 84 -13.38 10.75 0.42
CA THR A 84 -11.98 11.11 0.74
C THR A 84 -11.19 11.49 -0.51
N ASP A 85 -10.53 12.64 -0.45
CA ASP A 85 -9.76 13.30 -1.53
C ASP A 85 -8.43 12.58 -1.85
N LYS A 86 -8.35 11.27 -1.57
CA LYS A 86 -7.13 10.46 -1.72
C LYS A 86 -7.39 9.36 -2.76
N PRO A 87 -6.64 9.32 -3.89
CA PRO A 87 -6.91 8.37 -4.95
C PRO A 87 -6.72 6.93 -4.45
N ILE A 88 -7.78 6.13 -4.58
CA ILE A 88 -7.76 4.69 -4.34
C ILE A 88 -6.79 4.07 -5.36
N ARG A 89 -5.91 3.18 -4.89
CA ARG A 89 -4.87 2.55 -5.70
C ARG A 89 -5.08 1.05 -5.69
N PHE A 90 -5.55 0.51 -6.81
CA PHE A 90 -5.67 -0.91 -7.08
C PHE A 90 -4.36 -1.46 -7.62
N THR A 91 -4.11 -2.75 -7.38
CA THR A 91 -3.01 -3.44 -8.06
C THR A 91 -3.36 -3.67 -9.52
N PHE A 92 -2.34 -3.82 -10.37
CA PHE A 92 -2.53 -4.03 -11.81
C PHE A 92 -3.45 -5.24 -12.11
N GLN A 93 -3.26 -6.34 -11.37
CA GLN A 93 -4.08 -7.54 -11.54
C GLN A 93 -5.55 -7.30 -11.22
N GLU A 94 -5.84 -6.55 -10.14
CA GLU A 94 -7.22 -6.22 -9.77
C GLU A 94 -7.89 -5.33 -10.83
N ILE A 95 -7.13 -4.42 -11.46
CA ILE A 95 -7.64 -3.57 -12.55
C ILE A 95 -7.94 -4.42 -13.80
N VAL A 96 -7.05 -5.35 -14.16
CA VAL A 96 -7.27 -6.27 -15.29
C VAL A 96 -8.53 -7.11 -15.06
N ASP A 97 -8.66 -7.71 -13.87
CA ASP A 97 -9.84 -8.49 -13.51
C ASP A 97 -11.14 -7.66 -13.57
N MET A 98 -11.11 -6.38 -13.17
CA MET A 98 -12.28 -5.49 -13.26
C MET A 98 -12.67 -5.23 -14.72
N ILE A 99 -11.68 -5.01 -15.60
CA ILE A 99 -11.90 -4.81 -17.04
C ILE A 99 -12.48 -6.08 -17.67
N GLU A 100 -11.91 -7.25 -17.37
CA GLU A 100 -12.39 -8.54 -17.88
C GLU A 100 -13.82 -8.84 -17.44
N LYS A 101 -14.17 -8.49 -16.19
CA LYS A 101 -15.52 -8.67 -15.62
C LYS A 101 -16.52 -7.58 -16.04
N GLY A 102 -16.05 -6.51 -16.70
CA GLY A 102 -16.88 -5.37 -17.07
C GLY A 102 -17.36 -4.53 -15.89
N ILE A 103 -16.64 -4.55 -14.77
CA ILE A 103 -16.94 -3.73 -13.59
C ILE A 103 -16.32 -2.34 -13.79
N GLU A 104 -17.08 -1.28 -13.52
CA GLU A 104 -16.58 0.09 -13.63
C GLU A 104 -15.45 0.35 -12.63
N ILE A 105 -14.40 1.06 -13.08
CA ILE A 105 -13.27 1.42 -12.23
C ILE A 105 -13.73 2.50 -11.24
N PRO A 106 -13.69 2.23 -9.93
CA PRO A 106 -14.18 3.18 -8.94
C PRO A 106 -13.26 4.42 -8.85
N GLY A 107 -13.86 5.57 -8.59
CA GLY A 107 -13.14 6.86 -8.45
C GLY A 107 -13.01 7.68 -9.73
N ILE A 108 -13.48 7.18 -10.88
CA ILE A 108 -13.57 7.98 -12.11
C ILE A 108 -14.78 8.92 -11.98
N LYS A 109 -14.53 10.23 -12.03
CA LYS A 109 -15.60 11.24 -12.08
C LYS A 109 -16.25 11.17 -13.45
N GLN A 110 -17.55 10.86 -13.49
CA GLN A 110 -18.33 10.91 -14.72
C GLN A 110 -18.42 12.37 -15.19
N ILE A 111 -17.79 12.66 -16.33
CA ILE A 111 -17.88 13.97 -16.96
C ILE A 111 -19.14 13.94 -17.84
N PRO A 112 -20.17 14.74 -17.54
CA PRO A 112 -21.34 14.77 -18.38
C PRO A 112 -20.96 15.29 -19.78
N ASN A 113 -21.52 14.69 -20.82
CA ASN A 113 -21.41 15.16 -22.21
C ASN A 113 -22.28 16.41 -22.46
N THR A 114 -22.27 17.34 -21.51
CA THR A 114 -23.02 18.60 -21.58
C THR A 114 -22.03 19.75 -21.65
N LEU A 115 -22.32 20.73 -22.50
CA LEU A 115 -21.58 21.97 -22.48
C LEU A 115 -21.86 22.69 -21.16
N ASN A 116 -20.86 23.34 -20.58
CA ASN A 116 -21.06 24.14 -19.38
C ASN A 116 -21.89 25.39 -19.74
N ASP A 117 -23.13 25.44 -19.28
CA ASP A 117 -24.04 26.58 -19.50
C ASP A 117 -23.83 27.72 -18.47
N GLY A 118 -22.92 27.55 -17.50
CA GLY A 118 -22.62 28.54 -16.48
C GLY A 118 -21.89 29.77 -17.02
N THR A 119 -22.11 30.93 -16.39
CA THR A 119 -21.35 32.15 -16.64
C THR A 119 -19.85 31.88 -16.45
N PRO A 120 -18.97 32.32 -17.37
CA PRO A 120 -17.53 32.13 -17.22
C PRO A 120 -17.03 32.71 -15.90
N SER A 121 -16.10 31.98 -15.26
CA SER A 121 -15.48 32.43 -14.01
C SER A 121 -14.74 33.75 -14.23
N GLN A 122 -14.89 34.68 -13.28
CA GLN A 122 -14.16 35.94 -13.33
C GLN A 122 -12.76 35.79 -12.70
N PRO A 123 -11.73 36.43 -13.26
CA PRO A 123 -10.38 36.36 -12.70
C PRO A 123 -10.33 37.07 -11.34
N GLN A 124 -10.20 36.29 -10.26
CA GLN A 124 -10.03 36.83 -8.89
C GLN A 124 -8.56 37.14 -8.53
N MET A 125 -7.61 36.63 -9.31
CA MET A 125 -6.19 36.76 -9.01
C MET A 125 -5.65 38.11 -9.48
N LYS A 126 -5.00 38.87 -8.58
CA LYS A 126 -4.30 40.11 -8.94
C LYS A 126 -3.13 39.79 -9.88
N ALA A 127 -3.03 40.51 -11.00
CA ALA A 127 -1.90 40.38 -11.90
C ALA A 127 -0.61 40.76 -11.14
N ARG A 128 0.41 39.89 -11.20
CA ARG A 128 1.72 40.22 -10.64
C ARG A 128 2.35 41.34 -11.49
N PRO A 129 2.81 42.43 -10.87
CA PRO A 129 3.42 43.53 -11.61
C PRO A 129 4.68 43.03 -12.30
N LYS A 130 4.95 43.57 -13.47
CA LYS A 130 6.14 43.22 -14.23
C LYS A 130 7.37 43.86 -13.59
N PRO A 131 8.55 43.24 -13.66
CA PRO A 131 9.76 43.78 -13.02
C PRO A 131 10.12 45.21 -13.46
N TRP A 132 9.75 45.60 -14.69
CA TRP A 132 9.99 46.94 -15.22
C TRP A 132 8.96 47.99 -14.76
N GLU A 133 7.83 47.59 -14.19
CA GLU A 133 6.81 48.50 -13.63
C GLU A 133 7.19 48.95 -12.22
N ILE A 134 7.92 48.12 -11.48
CA ILE A 134 8.38 48.41 -10.10
C ILE A 134 9.44 49.52 -10.08
N ASN A 135 10.24 49.65 -11.14
CA ASN A 135 11.37 50.58 -11.20
C ASN A 135 11.02 52.00 -11.66
N LYS A 136 9.76 52.29 -11.99
CA LYS A 136 9.33 53.62 -12.47
C LYS A 136 8.82 54.58 -11.38
N GLU A 137 8.59 54.11 -10.16
CA GLU A 137 8.05 54.90 -9.04
C GLU A 137 9.12 55.50 -8.09
N LYS A 138 10.36 55.69 -8.55
CA LYS A 138 11.41 56.39 -7.79
C LYS A 138 12.02 57.56 -8.55
#